data_AF-A0A0C3PBG3-F1
#
_entry.id   AF-A0A0C3PBG3-F1
#
_cell.length_a   1.000
_cell.length_b   1.000
_cell.length_c   1.000
_cell.angle_alpha   90.00
_cell.angle_beta   90.00
_cell.angle_gamma   90.00
#
_symmetry.space_group_name_H-M   'P 1'
#
loop_
_entity.id
_entity.type
_entity.pdbx_description
1 polymer ?
#
loop_
_entity_poly.entity_id
_entity_poly.type
_entity_poly.pdbx_seq_one_letter_code
_entity_poly.pdbx_strand_id
1 'polypeptide(L)' 'LKKSYYAVANLKLVASGFAYDDKHGAMISLDNANLCDWYVKVHKDMKPFRNSGFPHFASIEPPLPSHGQGWFI' A
#
# COMPACT_ATOMS: atom_id res chain seq x y z
N LEU A 1 -10.22 5.13 -8.22
CA LEU A 1 -9.54 3.86 -8.53
C LEU A 1 -8.02 4.00 -8.66
N LYS A 2 -7.49 4.74 -9.65
CA LYS A 2 -6.03 4.94 -9.84
C LYS A 2 -5.31 5.43 -8.56
N LYS A 3 -5.86 6.46 -7.89
CA LYS A 3 -5.28 7.04 -6.67
C LYS A 3 -5.21 6.03 -5.51
N SER A 4 -6.26 5.22 -5.35
CA SER A 4 -6.35 4.14 -4.36
C SER A 4 -5.33 3.03 -4.63
N TYR A 5 -5.15 2.65 -5.89
CA TYR A 5 -4.14 1.68 -6.29
C TYR A 5 -2.73 2.12 -5.87
N TYR A 6 -2.32 3.35 -6.22
CA TYR A 6 -1.00 3.84 -5.82
C TYR A 6 -0.84 4.01 -4.31
N ALA A 7 -1.91 4.35 -3.59
CA ALA A 7 -1.87 4.41 -2.12
C ALA A 7 -1.59 3.02 -1.51
N VAL A 8 -2.24 1.97 -2.01
CA VAL A 8 -2.02 0.58 -1.56
C VAL A 8 -0.67 0.04 -2.03
N ALA A 9 -0.23 0.37 -3.25
CA ALA A 9 1.08 -0.01 -3.76
C ALA A 9 2.21 0.56 -2.89
N ASN A 10 2.15 1.85 -2.53
CA ASN A 10 3.10 2.48 -1.62
C ASN A 10 3.09 1.85 -0.22
N LEU A 11 1.95 1.33 0.20
CA LEU A 11 1.77 0.64 1.47
C LEU A 11 2.44 -0.73 1.49
N LYS A 12 2.40 -1.45 0.36
CA LYS A 12 3.04 -2.76 0.17
C LYS A 12 4.57 -2.68 -0.01
N LEU A 13 5.15 -1.50 -0.21
CA LEU A 13 6.60 -1.34 -0.30
C LEU A 13 7.27 -1.60 1.05
N VAL A 14 8.42 -2.27 1.05
CA VAL A 14 9.25 -2.50 2.25
C VAL A 14 9.58 -1.18 2.96
N ALA A 15 9.79 -0.09 2.19
CA ALA A 15 10.06 1.24 2.72
C ALA A 15 8.90 1.86 3.52
N SER A 16 7.68 1.34 3.39
CA SER A 16 6.53 1.81 4.17
C SER A 16 6.64 1.40 5.65
N GLY A 17 7.34 0.30 5.94
CA GLY A 17 7.44 -0.27 7.29
C GLY A 17 6.15 -0.92 7.81
N PHE A 18 5.11 -1.07 6.97
CA PHE A 18 3.85 -1.71 7.35
C PHE A 18 3.70 -3.09 6.68
N ALA A 19 3.23 -4.06 7.46
CA ALA A 19 2.65 -5.27 6.89
C ALA A 19 1.28 -4.90 6.31
N TYR A 20 1.04 -5.23 5.04
CA TYR A 20 -0.24 -4.94 4.36
C TYR A 20 -0.86 -6.23 3.84
N ASP A 21 -2.13 -6.44 4.17
CA ASP A 21 -2.96 -7.52 3.66
C ASP A 21 -4.11 -6.94 2.82
N ASP A 22 -4.40 -7.58 1.67
CA ASP A 22 -5.42 -7.07 0.75
C ASP A 22 -6.85 -7.17 1.30
N LYS A 23 -7.10 -7.98 2.35
CA LYS A 23 -8.41 -8.11 2.99
C LYS A 23 -8.50 -7.24 4.25
N HIS A 24 -7.43 -7.16 5.02
CA HIS A 24 -7.39 -6.53 6.34
C HIS A 24 -6.75 -5.13 6.34
N GLY A 25 -6.06 -4.75 5.28
CA GLY A 25 -5.37 -3.47 5.14
C GLY A 25 -3.99 -3.48 5.80
N ALA A 26 -3.53 -2.29 6.21
CA ALA A 26 -2.28 -2.17 6.95
C ALA A 26 -2.43 -2.74 8.37
N MET A 27 -1.68 -3.78 8.71
CA MET A 27 -1.66 -4.30 10.08
C MET A 27 -0.84 -3.36 10.96
N ILE A 28 -1.51 -2.39 11.55
CA ILE A 28 -0.92 -1.45 12.48
C ILE A 28 -1.04 -2.03 13.89
N SER A 29 0.11 -2.39 14.42
CA SER A 29 0.29 -2.72 15.84
C SER A 29 0.35 -1.43 16.67
N LEU A 30 0.27 -1.57 17.99
CA LEU A 30 0.37 -0.43 18.89
C LEU A 30 1.73 0.30 18.75
N ASP A 31 2.79 -0.47 18.50
CA ASP A 31 4.18 0.01 18.39
C ASP A 31 4.40 0.95 17.19
N ASN A 32 3.70 0.70 16.08
CA ASN A 32 3.82 1.47 14.83
C ASN A 32 2.60 2.38 14.57
N ALA A 33 1.74 2.60 15.57
CA ALA A 33 0.60 3.52 15.48
C ALA A 33 1.03 4.97 15.21
N ASN A 34 2.12 5.42 15.86
CA ASN A 34 2.69 6.76 15.65
C ASN A 34 3.28 6.92 14.24
N LEU A 35 3.94 5.88 13.73
CA LEU A 35 4.46 5.83 12.37
C LEU A 35 3.32 5.97 11.36
N CYS A 36 2.22 5.27 11.59
CA CYS A 36 1.04 5.35 10.74
C CYS A 36 0.41 6.75 10.73
N ASP A 37 0.28 7.41 11.89
CA ASP A 37 -0.27 8.77 11.96
C ASP A 37 0.58 9.77 11.17
N TRP A 38 1.91 9.67 11.28
CA TRP A 38 2.84 10.47 10.48
C TRP A 38 2.72 10.16 8.99
N TYR A 39 2.68 8.88 8.63
CA TYR A 39 2.57 8.45 7.24
C TYR A 39 1.27 8.91 6.57
N VAL A 40 0.13 8.89 7.29
CA VAL A 40 -1.17 9.39 6.80
C VAL A 40 -1.17 10.92 6.64
N LYS A 41 -0.40 11.66 7.45
CA LYS A 41 -0.24 13.11 7.27
C LYS A 41 0.45 13.46 5.96
N VAL A 42 1.47 12.68 5.59
CA VAL A 42 2.20 12.85 4.31
C VAL A 42 1.40 12.28 3.14
N HIS A 43 0.73 11.14 3.34
CA HIS A 43 -0.05 10.42 2.33
C HIS A 43 -1.53 10.37 2.71
N LYS A 44 -2.24 11.49 2.55
CA LYS A 44 -3.67 11.61 2.92
C LYS A 44 -4.58 10.55 2.30
N ASP A 45 -4.20 10.05 1.12
CA ASP A 45 -4.92 9.02 0.37
C ASP A 45 -4.87 7.62 1.00
N MET A 46 -3.98 7.43 1.98
CA MET A 46 -3.76 6.16 2.66
C MET A 46 -4.70 5.97 3.88
N LYS A 47 -5.33 7.06 4.36
CA LYS A 47 -6.27 7.06 5.49
C LYS A 47 -7.33 5.94 5.45
N PRO A 48 -8.00 5.66 4.31
CA PRO A 48 -9.00 4.57 4.25
C PRO A 48 -8.39 3.17 4.38
N PHE A 49 -7.12 2.97 4.00
CA PHE A 49 -6.48 1.64 3.96
C PHE A 49 -5.80 1.23 5.26
N ARG A 50 -5.96 2.04 6.31
CA ARG A 50 -5.37 1.82 7.63
C ARG A 50 -5.87 0.52 8.27
N ASN A 51 -7.17 0.24 8.19
CA ASN A 51 -7.80 -0.97 8.74
C ASN A 51 -8.81 -1.55 7.73
N SER A 52 -8.68 -1.18 6.47
CA SER A 52 -9.54 -1.61 5.39
C SER A 52 -8.64 -2.14 4.28
N GLY A 53 -8.83 -3.41 3.95
CA GLY A 53 -8.17 -4.00 2.80
C GLY A 53 -8.63 -3.36 1.50
N PHE A 54 -7.94 -3.74 0.44
CA PHE A 54 -8.35 -3.43 -0.92
C PHE A 54 -8.39 -4.74 -1.73
N PRO A 55 -9.49 -5.51 -1.60
CA PRO A 55 -9.54 -6.91 -2.04
C PRO A 55 -9.31 -7.10 -3.55
N HIS A 56 -9.59 -6.06 -4.33
CA HIS A 56 -9.44 -6.08 -5.77
C HIS A 56 -8.10 -5.53 -6.26
N PHE A 57 -7.13 -5.24 -5.38
CA PHE A 57 -5.84 -4.63 -5.75
C PHE A 57 -5.17 -5.35 -6.93
N ALA A 58 -5.14 -6.69 -6.92
CA ALA A 58 -4.59 -7.50 -8.01
C ALA A 58 -5.45 -7.47 -9.29
N SER A 59 -6.77 -7.28 -9.17
CA SER A 59 -7.69 -7.23 -10.31
C SER A 59 -7.75 -5.85 -10.98
N ILE A 60 -7.37 -4.80 -10.25
CA ILE A 60 -7.29 -3.43 -10.76
C ILE A 60 -5.86 -3.01 -11.05
N GLU A 61 -4.90 -3.95 -10.96
CA GLU A 61 -3.56 -3.73 -11.45
C GLU A 61 -3.71 -3.18 -12.85
N PRO A 62 -3.33 -1.90 -13.09
CA PRO A 62 -3.42 -1.39 -14.43
C PRO A 62 -2.55 -2.32 -15.29
N PRO A 63 -2.83 -2.46 -16.60
CA PRO A 63 -1.80 -2.90 -17.53
C PRO A 63 -0.73 -1.81 -17.57
N LEU A 64 -0.02 -1.62 -16.46
CA LEU A 64 1.25 -0.95 -16.41
C LEU A 64 2.14 -1.78 -17.33
N PRO A 65 2.96 -1.15 -18.19
CA PRO A 65 4.02 -1.89 -18.83
C PRO A 65 4.76 -2.57 -17.69
N SER A 66 4.73 -3.90 -17.70
CA SER A 66 5.63 -4.76 -16.95
C SER A 66 6.93 -3.99 -16.84
N HIS A 67 7.30 -3.63 -15.61
CA HIS A 67 8.58 -3.01 -15.35
C HIS A 67 9.59 -3.98 -15.97
N GLY A 68 10.07 -3.66 -17.16
CA GLY A 68 11.20 -4.30 -17.81
C GLY A 68 12.44 -3.91 -17.01
N GLN A 69 12.45 -4.20 -15.72
CA GLN A 69 13.67 -4.38 -14.99
C GLN A 69 14.19 -5.72 -15.46
N GLY A 70 15.08 -5.61 -16.44
CA GLY A 70 15.81 -6.71 -17.01
C GLY A 70 16.23 -7.67 -15.91
N TRP A 71 15.81 -8.92 -16.11
CA TRP A 71 16.54 -10.07 -15.64
C TRP A 71 17.97 -9.92 -16.17
N PHE A 72 18.84 -9.34 -15.35
CA PHE A 72 20.27 -9.50 -15.54
C PHE A 72 20.67 -10.77 -14.80
N ILE A 73 21.04 -11.72 -15.65
CA ILE A 73 21.74 -13.00 -15.46
C ILE A 73 22.62 -13.06 -14.22
#